data_AF-A0A5E5QNK1-F1
#
_entry.id   AF-A0A5E5QNK1-F1
#
_cell.length_a   1.000
_cell.length_b   1.000
_cell.length_c   1.000
_cell.angle_alpha   90.00
_cell.angle_beta   90.00
_cell.angle_gamma   90.00
#
_symmetry.space_group_name_H-M   'P 1'
#
loop_
_entity.id
_entity.type
_entity.pdbx_description
1 polymer ?
#
loop_
_entity_poly.entity_id
_entity_poly.type
_entity_poly.pdbx_seq_one_letter_code
_entity_poly.pdbx_strand_id
1 'polypeptide(L)'
;MKAVILAGGLGTRLSEETSVKPKPMVEIGGKPILWHIMKMYSTHGINDFVICCGYKGYVIKEYFANYFLHQSDVTFNMKTNAMEVHK
;
A
#
# COMPACT_ATOMS: atom_id res chain seq x y z
N MET A 1 3.65 6.30 -19.35
CA MET A 1 3.92 7.53 -18.59
C MET A 1 4.14 7.17 -17.13
N LYS A 2 5.07 7.81 -16.42
CA LYS A 2 5.29 7.57 -14.98
C LYS A 2 4.60 8.65 -14.15
N ALA A 3 4.02 8.28 -13.01
CA ALA A 3 3.54 9.21 -11.99
C ALA A 3 4.47 9.20 -10.78
N VAL A 4 4.80 10.38 -10.26
CA VAL A 4 5.54 10.52 -9.01
C VAL A 4 4.57 10.94 -7.92
N ILE A 5 4.51 10.20 -6.82
CA ILE A 5 3.67 10.51 -5.65
C ILE A 5 4.58 10.83 -4.47
N LEU A 6 4.43 12.03 -3.91
CA LEU A 6 5.11 12.44 -2.70
C LEU A 6 4.35 11.92 -1.47
N ALA A 7 4.69 10.71 -1.04
CA ALA A 7 4.10 10.05 0.14
C ALA A 7 4.94 10.28 1.41
N GLY A 8 5.61 11.43 1.50
CA GLY A 8 6.38 11.86 2.65
C GLY A 8 5.59 12.74 3.62
N GLY A 9 6.27 13.22 4.65
CA GLY A 9 5.71 14.10 5.68
C GLY A 9 5.47 13.40 7.02
N LEU A 10 5.60 14.17 8.10
CA LEU A 10 5.53 13.67 9.48
C LEU A 10 4.09 13.40 9.97
N GLY A 11 3.07 13.86 9.24
CA GLY A 11 1.66 13.62 9.61
C GLY A 11 1.16 14.43 10.82
N THR A 12 1.90 15.45 11.28
CA THR A 12 1.68 16.18 12.54
C THR A 12 0.30 16.84 12.72
N ARG A 13 -0.48 17.02 11.64
CA ARG A 13 -1.83 17.59 11.67
C ARG A 13 -2.94 16.55 11.95
N LEU A 14 -2.62 15.26 11.90
CA LEU A 14 -3.56 14.14 12.04
C LEU A 14 -3.01 13.15 13.08
N SER A 15 -2.51 13.68 14.19
CA SER A 15 -1.58 13.02 15.12
C SER A 15 -2.14 11.75 15.77
N GLU A 16 -3.45 11.64 15.96
CA GLU A 16 -4.07 10.49 16.61
C GLU A 16 -3.91 9.21 15.76
N GLU A 17 -4.28 9.26 14.48
CA GLU A 17 -4.13 8.14 13.52
C GLU A 17 -2.70 7.99 12.97
N THR A 18 -1.96 9.09 12.83
CA THR A 18 -0.61 9.06 12.24
C THR A 18 0.50 8.66 13.22
N SER A 19 0.19 8.62 14.52
CA SER A 19 1.07 8.03 15.54
C SER A 19 1.35 6.55 15.27
N VAL A 20 0.38 5.83 14.70
CA VAL A 20 0.47 4.39 14.40
C VAL A 20 1.00 4.16 12.98
N LYS A 21 0.41 4.78 11.95
CA LYS A 21 0.77 4.57 10.52
C LYS A 21 0.89 5.88 9.74
N PRO A 22 1.82 6.01 8.77
CA PRO A 22 1.96 7.25 7.99
C PRO A 22 0.66 7.56 7.24
N LYS A 23 0.32 8.85 7.05
CA LYS A 23 -0.96 9.27 6.43
C LYS A 23 -1.30 8.55 5.11
N PRO A 24 -0.37 8.32 4.17
CA PRO A 24 -0.65 7.56 2.94
C PRO A 24 -1.21 6.14 3.19
N MET A 25 -0.96 5.58 4.37
CA MET A 25 -1.36 4.24 4.79
C MET A 25 -2.62 4.23 5.67
N VAL A 26 -3.22 5.39 5.97
CA VAL A 26 -4.54 5.45 6.60
C VAL A 26 -5.57 4.82 5.66
N GLU A 27 -6.46 4.02 6.20
CA GLU A 27 -7.43 3.24 5.42
C GLU A 27 -8.73 4.00 5.21
N ILE A 28 -9.29 3.86 4.01
CA ILE A 28 -10.64 4.28 3.64
C ILE A 28 -11.29 3.06 2.97
N GLY A 29 -12.39 2.56 3.52
CA GLY A 29 -13.05 1.35 3.00
C GLY A 29 -12.14 0.11 2.95
N GLY A 30 -11.28 -0.07 3.96
CA GLY A 30 -10.38 -1.22 4.07
C GLY A 30 -9.17 -1.21 3.14
N LYS A 31 -8.90 -0.10 2.43
CA LYS A 31 -7.68 0.08 1.61
C LYS A 31 -6.99 1.41 1.94
N PRO A 32 -5.65 1.47 1.90
CA PRO A 32 -4.90 2.70 2.11
C PRO A 32 -5.28 3.84 1.14
N ILE A 33 -5.20 5.09 1.59
CA ILE A 33 -5.32 6.28 0.74
C ILE A 33 -4.42 6.19 -0.49
N LEU A 34 -3.16 5.77 -0.31
CA LEU A 34 -2.20 5.63 -1.40
C LEU A 34 -2.67 4.63 -2.47
N TRP A 35 -3.32 3.54 -2.04
CA TRP A 35 -3.90 2.56 -2.95
C TRP A 35 -5.01 3.18 -3.80
N HIS A 36 -5.91 3.95 -3.19
CA HIS A 36 -6.99 4.63 -3.91
C HIS A 36 -6.44 5.59 -4.96
N ILE A 37 -5.42 6.38 -4.63
CA ILE A 37 -4.76 7.30 -5.57
C ILE A 37 -4.18 6.51 -6.75
N MET A 38 -3.40 5.46 -6.49
CA MET A 38 -2.82 4.64 -7.55
C MET A 38 -3.90 3.98 -8.41
N LYS A 39 -4.99 3.50 -7.81
CA LYS A 39 -6.09 2.88 -8.55
C LYS A 39 -6.79 3.88 -9.47
N MET A 40 -7.04 5.11 -9.01
CA MET A 40 -7.60 6.19 -9.84
C MET A 40 -6.70 6.56 -11.02
N TYR A 41 -5.37 6.59 -10.82
CA TYR A 41 -4.45 6.86 -11.93
C TYR A 41 -4.40 5.68 -12.91
N SER A 42 -4.48 4.46 -12.41
CA SER A 42 -4.50 3.23 -13.21
C SER A 42 -5.74 3.15 -14.12
N THR A 43 -6.91 3.62 -13.68
CA THR A 43 -8.10 3.69 -14.57
C THR A 43 -7.90 4.64 -15.77
N HIS A 44 -6.93 5.54 -15.69
CA HIS A 44 -6.53 6.45 -16.77
C HIS A 44 -5.25 5.99 -17.51
N GLY A 45 -4.84 4.73 -17.33
CA GLY A 45 -3.71 4.13 -18.05
C GLY A 45 -2.33 4.42 -17.45
N ILE A 46 -2.25 5.06 -16.28
CA ILE A 46 -0.98 5.32 -15.59
C ILE A 46 -0.71 4.20 -14.58
N ASN A 47 0.26 3.34 -14.90
CA ASN A 47 0.55 2.12 -14.12
C ASN A 47 1.99 2.06 -13.58
N ASP A 48 2.85 3.01 -13.95
CA ASP A 48 4.23 3.09 -13.45
C ASP A 48 4.33 4.23 -12.43
N PHE A 49 4.56 3.87 -11.16
CA PHE A 49 4.55 4.81 -10.04
C PHE A 49 5.90 4.85 -9.34
N VAL A 50 6.37 6.06 -9.06
CA VAL A 50 7.51 6.33 -8.18
C VAL A 50 6.99 6.96 -6.90
N ILE A 51 7.14 6.27 -5.77
CA ILE A 51 6.65 6.73 -4.48
C ILE A 51 7.81 7.29 -3.66
N CYS A 52 7.86 8.61 -3.51
CA CYS A 52 8.84 9.28 -2.66
C CYS A 52 8.40 9.16 -1.20
N CYS A 53 8.89 8.13 -0.52
CA CYS A 53 8.57 7.85 0.86
C CYS A 53 9.33 8.78 1.82
N GLY A 54 8.70 9.12 2.94
CA GLY A 54 9.32 9.86 4.05
C GLY A 54 9.28 9.08 5.36
N TYR A 55 8.86 9.74 6.44
CA TYR A 55 8.68 9.14 7.76
C TYR A 55 7.86 7.84 7.68
N LYS A 56 8.34 6.78 8.34
CA LYS A 56 7.76 5.42 8.31
C LYS A 56 7.55 4.84 6.90
N GLY A 57 8.39 5.20 5.93
CA GLY A 57 8.33 4.66 4.57
C GLY A 57 8.40 3.13 4.46
N TYR A 58 8.94 2.44 5.48
CA TYR A 58 8.95 0.97 5.53
C TYR A 58 7.53 0.37 5.55
N VAL A 59 6.56 1.04 6.17
CA VAL A 59 5.15 0.57 6.22
C VAL A 59 4.54 0.55 4.82
N ILE A 60 4.86 1.56 4.00
CA ILE A 60 4.43 1.62 2.59
C ILE A 60 5.05 0.44 1.82
N LYS A 61 6.36 0.22 1.99
CA LYS A 61 7.07 -0.88 1.31
C LYS A 61 6.49 -2.24 1.69
N GLU A 62 6.25 -2.48 2.97
CA GLU A 62 5.72 -3.74 3.49
C GLU A 62 4.33 -4.05 2.95
N TYR A 63 3.44 -3.06 2.93
CA TYR A 63 2.09 -3.23 2.37
C TYR A 63 2.13 -3.63 0.89
N PHE A 64 2.98 -2.99 0.07
CA PHE A 64 3.06 -3.30 -1.35
C PHE A 64 3.89 -4.56 -1.66
N ALA A 65 4.88 -4.90 -0.84
CA ALA A 65 5.61 -6.17 -0.95
C ALA A 65 4.69 -7.36 -0.68
N ASN A 66 3.77 -7.23 0.28
CA ASN A 66 2.78 -8.23 0.64
C ASN A 66 1.41 -7.98 0.00
N TYR A 67 1.36 -7.19 -1.09
CA TYR A 67 0.10 -6.74 -1.66
C TYR A 67 -0.84 -7.90 -1.97
N PHE A 68 -0.35 -8.94 -2.65
CA PHE A 68 -1.16 -10.11 -2.96
C PHE A 68 -1.68 -10.81 -1.70
N LEU A 69 -0.86 -10.99 -0.66
CA LEU A 69 -1.30 -11.57 0.61
C LEU A 69 -2.38 -10.74 1.32
N HIS A 70 -2.37 -9.42 1.16
CA HIS A 70 -3.37 -8.54 1.74
C HIS A 70 -4.65 -8.40 0.91
N GLN A 71 -4.61 -8.78 -0.37
CA GLN A 71 -5.72 -8.57 -1.31
C GLN A 71 -6.40 -9.85 -1.76
N SER A 72 -5.76 -10.99 -1.54
CA SER A 72 -6.18 -12.28 -2.05
C SER A 72 -6.37 -13.26 -0.92
N ASP A 73 -7.32 -14.17 -1.09
CA ASP A 73 -7.36 -15.38 -0.29
C ASP A 73 -6.14 -16.24 -0.62
N VAL A 74 -5.55 -16.85 0.41
CA VAL A 74 -4.32 -17.64 0.27
C VAL A 74 -4.49 -18.99 0.92
N THR A 75 -4.04 -20.04 0.26
CA THR A 75 -3.96 -21.39 0.83
C THR A 75 -2.51 -21.77 1.05
N PHE A 76 -2.21 -22.29 2.25
CA PHE A 76 -0.88 -22.76 2.63
C PHE A 76 -0.88 -24.28 2.79
N ASN A 77 0.05 -24.94 2.10
CA ASN A 77 0.33 -26.35 2.30
C ASN A 77 1.65 -26.52 3.06
N MET A 78 1.56 -26.81 4.36
CA MET A 78 2.73 -26.95 5.24
C MET A 78 3.52 -28.24 5.00
N LYS A 79 2.97 -29.24 4.30
CA LYS A 79 3.72 -30.47 3.97
C LYS A 79 4.67 -30.24 2.79
N THR A 80 4.27 -29.41 1.84
CA THR A 80 5.06 -29.11 0.64
C THR A 80 5.71 -27.73 0.68
N ASN A 81 5.44 -26.92 1.72
CA ASN A 81 5.78 -25.50 1.82
C ASN A 81 5.32 -24.70 0.59
N ALA A 82 4.15 -25.03 0.04
CA ALA A 82 3.56 -24.35 -1.11
C ALA A 82 2.52 -23.31 -0.68
N MET A 83 2.43 -22.22 -1.45
CA MET A 83 1.45 -21.15 -1.29
C MET A 83 0.70 -20.92 -2.61
N GLU A 84 -0.63 -20.94 -2.55
CA GLU A 84 -1.50 -20.65 -3.69
C GLU A 84 -2.31 -19.39 -3.41
N VAL A 85 -2.28 -18.44 -4.34
CA VAL A 85 -2.96 -17.15 -4.24
C VAL A 85 -4.22 -17.19 -5.11
N HIS A 86 -5.37 -16.98 -4.49
CA HIS A 86 -6.68 -16.93 -5.15
C HIS A 86 -7.06 -15.49 -5.52
N LYS A 87 -7.91 -15.32 -6.52
CA LYS A 87 -8.27 -13.99 -7.06
C LYS A 87 -9.50 -13.40 -6.41
#